data_AF-A0A0V8QBL0-F1
#
_entry.id   AF-A0A0V8QBL0-F1
#
_cell.length_a   1.000
_cell.length_b   1.000
_cell.length_c   1.000
_cell.angle_alpha   90.00
_cell.angle_beta   90.00
_cell.angle_gamma   90.00
#
_symmetry.space_group_name_H-M   'P 1'
#
loop_
_entity.id
_entity.type
_entity.pdbx_description
1 polymer ?
#
loop_
_entity_poly.entity_id
_entity_poly.type
_entity_poly.pdbx_seq_one_letter_code
_entity_poly.pdbx_strand_id
1 'polypeptide(L)'
;MSEEVCVVLQDLVHLAVRIMPVFVCLEPKYRDRENIIAISVYLWVIMIAADSLFSVEQGVVLIFRGAFFLMLFLVLLIFFQGKLSEKIFLYFSAWLFEVISISFEEFTAYFFRRQELLSHVELCVITSLVMAAGYYTVTRFWMKERLHSLFEQLSARTYALLIVYSTLSCFLLYVETHSILTWESLANRELEDVFFFLIMCVMILTVYFLILSGILGVIERRQTEEELQFARKLINQQREYYNQTLEHIEQVRIIRHDFRHHIHALVHMDREQQTRYLQNLQKELEQNADVIFCQNQAVNGIMQEYASRAEQGKIEFSVNMDLSAHVPIDDLTLCIVIGNLLENAMEACLRMKEGRFIRVKARWMEDHLMMLVENSYTGKIREDGGKILSSKKDGGLGLLSIRRILNQPGDDFDVYFDGNVFTAMVKIVDRTRL
;
A
#
# COMPACT_ATOMS: atom_id res chain seq x y z
N MET A 1 57.32 -14.09 -2.95
CA MET A 1 56.99 -12.64 -2.90
C MET A 1 57.51 -12.10 -1.56
N SER A 2 57.81 -10.81 -1.36
CA SER A 2 58.15 -10.37 0.01
C SER A 2 56.89 -10.43 0.88
N GLU A 3 57.00 -10.87 2.14
CA GLU A 3 55.85 -11.03 3.05
C GLU A 3 55.04 -9.72 3.18
N GLU A 4 55.72 -8.57 3.21
CA GLU A 4 55.11 -7.25 3.23
C GLU A 4 54.17 -7.00 2.03
N VAL A 5 54.56 -7.44 0.83
CA VAL A 5 53.72 -7.29 -0.37
C VAL A 5 52.49 -8.20 -0.29
N CYS A 6 52.64 -9.40 0.27
CA CYS A 6 51.52 -10.31 0.48
C CYS A 6 50.48 -9.72 1.45
N VAL A 7 50.91 -9.13 2.57
CA VAL A 7 50.02 -8.48 3.54
C VAL A 7 49.25 -7.33 2.90
N VAL A 8 49.93 -6.46 2.15
CA VAL A 8 49.30 -5.34 1.44
C VAL A 8 48.26 -5.84 0.42
N LEU A 9 48.56 -6.92 -0.31
CA LEU A 9 47.62 -7.52 -1.25
C LEU A 9 46.38 -8.11 -0.55
N GLN A 10 46.57 -8.82 0.56
CA GLN A 10 45.47 -9.38 1.35
C GLN A 10 44.53 -8.27 1.85
N ASP A 11 45.09 -7.20 2.41
CA ASP A 11 44.30 -6.06 2.89
C ASP A 11 43.55 -5.33 1.76
N LEU A 12 44.12 -5.28 0.54
CA LEU A 12 43.41 -4.75 -0.64
C LEU A 12 42.23 -5.62 -1.03
N VAL A 13 42.38 -6.94 -0.96
CA VAL A 13 41.29 -7.89 -1.25
C VAL A 13 40.17 -7.72 -0.23
N HIS A 14 40.49 -7.60 1.05
CA HIS A 14 39.50 -7.32 2.10
C HIS A 14 38.77 -5.98 1.89
N LEU A 15 39.49 -4.93 1.51
CA LEU A 15 38.88 -3.65 1.14
C LEU A 15 37.92 -3.81 -0.05
N ALA A 16 38.33 -4.56 -1.07
CA ALA A 16 37.50 -4.81 -2.24
C ALA A 16 36.22 -5.55 -1.86
N VAL A 17 36.30 -6.58 -1.01
CA VAL A 17 35.15 -7.33 -0.49
C VAL A 17 34.17 -6.42 0.26
N ARG A 18 34.65 -5.48 1.07
CA ARG A 18 33.81 -4.53 1.82
C ARG A 18 33.00 -3.59 0.92
N ILE A 19 33.60 -3.21 -0.21
CA ILE A 19 33.06 -2.16 -1.09
C ILE A 19 32.22 -2.76 -2.23
N MET A 20 32.58 -3.95 -2.68
CA MET A 20 32.02 -4.59 -3.86
C MET A 20 30.49 -4.77 -3.85
N PRO A 21 29.82 -5.18 -2.75
CA PRO A 21 28.36 -5.32 -2.71
C PRO A 21 27.63 -4.01 -2.93
N VAL A 22 28.18 -2.92 -2.41
CA VAL A 22 27.60 -1.59 -2.59
C VAL A 22 27.70 -1.18 -4.06
N PHE A 23 28.84 -1.39 -4.71
CA PHE A 23 29.01 -1.03 -6.13
C PHE A 23 28.18 -1.89 -7.09
N VAL A 24 27.91 -3.15 -6.71
CA VAL A 24 27.11 -4.06 -7.53
C VAL A 24 25.61 -3.84 -7.34
N CYS A 25 25.18 -3.58 -6.11
CA CYS A 25 23.76 -3.50 -5.75
C CYS A 25 23.21 -2.06 -5.71
N LEU A 26 24.03 -1.03 -5.49
CA LEU A 26 23.59 0.36 -5.43
C LEU A 26 24.12 1.17 -6.61
N GLU A 27 23.30 2.10 -7.07
CA GLU A 27 23.69 3.06 -8.10
C GLU A 27 24.38 4.27 -7.47
N PRO A 28 25.49 4.75 -8.04
CA PRO A 28 26.14 5.96 -7.57
C PRO A 28 25.26 7.19 -7.90
N LYS A 29 25.25 8.21 -7.03
CA LYS A 29 24.57 9.49 -7.26
C LYS A 29 25.15 10.28 -8.43
N TYR A 30 26.45 10.14 -8.64
CA TYR A 30 27.20 10.82 -9.69
C TYR A 30 27.79 9.79 -10.65
N ARG A 31 28.10 10.20 -11.89
CA ARG A 31 28.58 9.29 -12.94
C ARG A 31 29.99 8.73 -12.69
N ASP A 32 30.68 9.23 -11.67
CA ASP A 32 32.10 8.95 -11.44
C ASP A 32 32.33 7.80 -10.45
N ARG A 33 32.00 6.56 -10.85
CA ARG A 33 32.31 5.36 -10.05
C ARG A 33 33.80 5.24 -9.74
N GLU A 34 34.64 5.62 -10.70
CA GLU A 34 36.10 5.57 -10.59
C GLU A 34 36.63 6.48 -9.48
N ASN A 35 36.06 7.69 -9.34
CA ASN A 35 36.45 8.63 -8.29
C ASN A 35 36.08 8.10 -6.89
N ILE A 36 34.94 7.43 -6.76
CA ILE A 36 34.53 6.84 -5.47
C ILE A 36 35.47 5.70 -5.08
N ILE A 37 35.83 4.82 -6.03
CA ILE A 37 36.81 3.74 -5.80
C ILE A 37 38.17 4.35 -5.43
N ALA A 38 38.62 5.37 -6.16
CA ALA A 38 39.88 6.05 -5.89
C ALA A 38 39.89 6.64 -4.48
N ILE A 39 38.82 7.35 -4.06
CA ILE A 39 38.69 7.89 -2.70
C ILE A 39 38.79 6.75 -1.68
N SER A 40 38.05 5.66 -1.84
CA SER A 40 38.10 4.54 -0.90
C SER A 40 39.48 3.90 -0.81
N VAL A 41 40.18 3.74 -1.94
CA VAL A 41 41.56 3.24 -1.98
C VAL A 41 42.52 4.22 -1.31
N TYR A 42 42.39 5.53 -1.56
CA TYR A 42 43.21 6.55 -0.90
C TYR A 42 43.04 6.54 0.61
N LEU A 43 41.80 6.46 1.10
CA LEU A 43 41.53 6.38 2.53
C LEU A 43 42.17 5.15 3.16
N TRP A 44 42.17 4.03 2.44
CA TRP A 44 42.79 2.80 2.91
C TRP A 44 44.32 2.88 2.89
N VAL A 45 44.93 3.47 1.85
CA VAL A 45 46.39 3.70 1.80
C VAL A 45 46.82 4.58 2.97
N ILE A 46 46.04 5.63 3.28
CA ILE A 46 46.30 6.50 4.45
C ILE A 46 46.23 5.69 5.75
N MET A 47 45.25 4.80 5.90
CA MET A 47 45.13 3.96 7.09
C MET A 47 46.34 3.04 7.27
N ILE A 48 46.76 2.32 6.22
CA ILE A 48 47.92 1.42 6.30
C ILE A 48 49.21 2.20 6.53
N ALA A 49 49.39 3.33 5.84
CA ALA A 49 50.54 4.19 6.05
C ALA A 49 50.59 4.67 7.51
N ALA A 50 49.44 5.02 8.10
CA ALA A 50 49.36 5.41 9.51
C ALA A 50 49.69 4.25 10.47
N ASP A 51 49.24 3.02 10.17
CA ASP A 51 49.55 1.83 10.98
C ASP A 51 51.04 1.45 10.87
N SER A 52 51.67 1.63 9.70
CA SER A 52 53.07 1.28 9.46
C SER A 52 54.08 2.34 9.91
N LEU A 53 53.75 3.63 9.76
CA LEU A 53 54.69 4.74 10.03
C LEU A 53 54.76 5.10 11.50
N PHE A 54 53.66 4.93 12.21
CA PHE A 54 53.58 5.24 13.62
C PHE A 54 53.55 3.90 14.35
N SER A 55 54.57 3.60 15.15
CA SER A 55 54.59 2.42 16.02
C SER A 55 53.62 2.65 17.19
N VAL A 56 52.33 2.73 16.85
CA VAL A 56 51.25 3.20 17.69
C VAL A 56 50.87 2.13 18.71
N GLU A 57 50.55 2.57 19.92
CA GLU A 57 49.99 1.71 20.97
C GLU A 57 48.67 1.06 20.50
N GLN A 58 48.45 -0.22 20.82
CA GLN A 58 47.32 -1.02 20.28
C GLN A 58 45.94 -0.34 20.43
N GLY A 59 45.72 0.40 21.53
CA GLY A 59 44.46 1.13 21.75
C GLY A 59 44.22 2.26 20.74
N VAL A 60 45.27 2.92 20.27
CA VAL A 60 45.16 4.02 19.31
C VAL A 60 45.00 3.47 17.88
N VAL A 61 45.62 2.33 17.55
CA VAL A 61 45.36 1.59 16.28
C VAL A 61 43.89 1.23 16.14
N LEU A 62 43.25 0.76 17.22
CA LEU A 62 41.82 0.43 17.22
C LEU A 62 40.95 1.66 16.92
N ILE A 63 41.27 2.82 17.49
CA ILE A 63 40.57 4.09 17.24
C ILE A 63 40.72 4.50 15.77
N PHE A 64 41.93 4.40 15.21
CA PHE A 64 42.17 4.72 13.80
C PHE A 64 41.40 3.79 12.85
N ARG A 65 41.39 2.48 13.12
CA ARG A 65 40.58 1.51 12.33
C ARG A 65 39.09 1.84 12.42
N GLY A 66 38.58 2.12 13.62
CA GLY A 66 37.19 2.55 13.83
C GLY A 66 36.82 3.82 13.06
N ALA A 67 37.69 4.84 13.08
CA ALA A 67 37.51 6.08 12.34
C ALA A 67 37.49 5.85 10.83
N PHE A 68 38.38 4.99 10.32
CA PHE A 68 38.41 4.61 8.91
C PHE A 68 37.11 3.91 8.48
N PHE A 69 36.58 3.00 9.30
CA PHE A 69 35.31 2.32 9.03
C PHE A 69 34.13 3.28 8.98
N LEU A 70 34.08 4.24 9.90
CA LEU A 70 33.08 5.30 9.88
C LEU A 70 33.21 6.15 8.61
N MET A 71 34.43 6.43 8.16
CA MET A 71 34.69 7.20 6.95
C MET A 71 34.27 6.44 5.68
N LEU A 72 34.57 5.14 5.57
CA LEU A 72 34.07 4.29 4.50
C LEU A 72 32.53 4.30 4.46
N PHE A 73 31.89 4.15 5.62
CA PHE A 73 30.43 4.24 5.71
C PHE A 73 29.90 5.62 5.27
N LEU A 74 30.57 6.72 5.63
CA LEU A 74 30.23 8.06 5.16
C LEU A 74 30.33 8.19 3.63
N VAL A 75 31.35 7.59 3.00
CA VAL A 75 31.46 7.53 1.54
C VAL A 75 30.22 6.84 0.94
N LEU A 76 29.76 5.73 1.53
CA LEU A 76 28.54 5.04 1.08
C LEU A 76 27.29 5.93 1.21
N LEU A 77 27.17 6.68 2.30
CA LEU A 77 26.04 7.59 2.52
C LEU A 77 26.01 8.74 1.52
N ILE A 78 27.16 9.34 1.25
CA ILE A 78 27.28 10.53 0.40
C ILE A 78 27.11 10.15 -1.06
N PHE A 79 27.85 9.14 -1.55
CA PHE A 79 28.04 8.91 -2.98
C PHE A 79 27.07 7.92 -3.63
N PHE A 80 26.35 7.10 -2.87
CA PHE A 80 25.39 6.13 -3.42
C PHE A 80 23.93 6.56 -3.25
N GLN A 81 23.06 6.15 -4.16
CA GLN A 81 21.60 6.24 -4.02
C GLN A 81 21.08 5.10 -3.14
N GLY A 82 19.81 5.18 -2.72
CA GLY A 82 19.17 4.17 -1.86
C GLY A 82 18.86 4.64 -0.45
N LYS A 83 17.96 3.92 0.22
CA LYS A 83 17.51 4.20 1.59
C LYS A 83 18.65 3.93 2.58
N LEU A 84 18.61 4.60 3.73
CA LEU A 84 19.61 4.41 4.79
C LEU A 84 19.68 2.93 5.24
N SER A 85 18.55 2.25 5.34
CA SER A 85 18.46 0.85 5.75
C SER A 85 19.15 -0.11 4.77
N GLU A 86 19.04 0.16 3.46
CA GLU A 86 19.66 -0.65 2.39
C GLU A 86 21.18 -0.58 2.46
N LYS A 87 21.70 0.64 2.66
CA LYS A 87 23.13 0.90 2.80
C LYS A 87 23.71 0.27 4.05
N ILE A 88 23.02 0.41 5.19
CA ILE A 88 23.45 -0.20 6.46
C ILE A 88 23.45 -1.72 6.34
N PHE A 89 22.41 -2.31 5.74
CA PHE A 89 22.34 -3.75 5.51
C PHE A 89 23.50 -4.26 4.64
N LEU A 90 23.77 -3.62 3.50
CA LEU A 90 24.88 -4.00 2.62
C LEU A 90 26.23 -3.87 3.31
N TYR A 91 26.42 -2.80 4.08
CA TYR A 91 27.64 -2.57 4.84
C TYR A 91 27.89 -3.69 5.86
N PHE A 92 26.93 -4.00 6.72
CA PHE A 92 27.08 -5.08 7.71
C PHE A 92 27.17 -6.47 7.09
N SER A 93 26.51 -6.70 5.96
CA SER A 93 26.61 -7.97 5.23
C SER A 93 27.99 -8.17 4.61
N ALA A 94 28.61 -7.10 4.10
CA ALA A 94 29.97 -7.15 3.57
C ALA A 94 30.99 -7.42 4.68
N TRP A 95 30.78 -6.83 5.85
CA TRP A 95 31.55 -7.12 7.07
C TRP A 95 31.43 -8.57 7.53
N LEU A 96 30.22 -9.12 7.55
CA LEU A 96 30.02 -10.52 7.89
C LEU A 96 30.81 -11.44 6.96
N PHE A 97 30.75 -11.16 5.65
CA PHE A 97 31.47 -11.96 4.68
C PHE A 97 33.00 -11.86 4.82
N GLU A 98 33.52 -10.67 5.09
CA GLU A 98 34.94 -10.47 5.31
C GLU A 98 35.44 -11.26 6.52
N VAL A 99 34.75 -11.19 7.67
CA VAL A 99 35.13 -11.94 8.87
C VAL A 99 35.16 -13.43 8.58
N ILE A 100 34.20 -13.93 7.79
CA ILE A 100 34.19 -15.33 7.36
C ILE A 100 35.34 -15.63 6.38
N SER A 101 35.73 -14.71 5.50
CA SER A 101 36.92 -14.89 4.64
C SER A 101 38.17 -15.08 5.49
N ILE A 102 38.38 -14.22 6.49
CA ILE A 102 39.51 -14.31 7.43
C ILE A 102 39.49 -15.66 8.16
N SER A 103 38.32 -16.12 8.60
CA SER A 103 38.15 -17.45 9.20
C SER A 103 38.61 -18.59 8.28
N PHE A 104 38.29 -18.51 6.98
CA PHE A 104 38.70 -19.49 5.99
C PHE A 104 40.20 -19.41 5.66
N GLU A 105 40.77 -18.20 5.65
CA GLU A 105 42.20 -17.98 5.45
C GLU A 105 43.02 -18.71 6.52
N GLU A 106 42.69 -18.51 7.79
CA GLU A 106 43.34 -19.19 8.92
C GLU A 106 43.17 -20.71 8.87
N PHE A 107 41.98 -21.20 8.50
CA PHE A 107 41.73 -22.63 8.31
C PHE A 107 42.65 -23.23 7.23
N THR A 108 42.77 -22.55 6.09
CA THR A 108 43.61 -23.02 4.98
C THR A 108 45.09 -23.00 5.34
N ALA A 109 45.54 -21.96 6.05
CA ALA A 109 46.89 -21.87 6.54
C ALA A 109 47.22 -23.00 7.53
N TYR A 110 46.28 -23.35 8.43
CA TYR A 110 46.43 -24.48 9.35
C TYR A 110 46.50 -25.82 8.60
N PHE A 111 45.60 -26.07 7.65
CA PHE A 111 45.53 -27.33 6.91
C PHE A 111 46.80 -27.60 6.09
N PHE A 112 47.35 -26.55 5.47
CA PHE A 112 48.57 -26.64 4.66
C PHE A 112 49.87 -26.40 5.45
N ARG A 113 49.81 -26.16 6.77
CA ARG A 113 51.00 -25.90 7.62
C ARG A 113 52.11 -26.95 7.50
N ARG A 114 51.75 -28.21 7.22
CA ARG A 114 52.71 -29.33 7.07
C ARG A 114 53.35 -29.43 5.69
N GLN A 115 52.83 -28.70 4.69
CA GLN A 115 53.39 -28.66 3.36
C GLN A 115 54.29 -27.42 3.23
N GLU A 116 55.61 -27.62 3.12
CA GLU A 116 56.60 -26.52 3.00
C GLU A 116 56.58 -25.81 1.63
N LEU A 117 55.53 -25.99 0.82
CA LEU A 117 55.50 -25.51 -0.56
C LEU A 117 55.23 -24.00 -0.66
N LEU A 118 54.50 -23.43 0.30
CA LEU A 118 54.04 -22.04 0.31
C LEU A 118 54.17 -21.45 1.71
N SER A 119 54.49 -20.15 1.80
CA SER A 119 54.46 -19.44 3.07
C SER A 119 53.02 -19.21 3.57
N HIS A 120 52.85 -19.01 4.87
CA HIS A 120 51.55 -18.72 5.50
C HIS A 120 50.84 -17.55 4.80
N VAL A 121 51.57 -16.46 4.57
CA VAL A 121 50.99 -15.24 3.99
C VAL A 121 50.59 -15.46 2.52
N GLU A 122 51.34 -16.26 1.75
CA GLU A 122 50.96 -16.61 0.38
C GLU A 122 49.68 -17.45 0.33
N LEU A 123 49.47 -18.36 1.29
CA LEU A 123 48.23 -19.13 1.40
C LEU A 123 47.03 -18.22 1.70
N CYS A 124 47.14 -17.28 2.65
CA CYS A 124 46.08 -16.33 2.96
C CYS A 124 45.72 -15.42 1.78
N VAL A 125 46.70 -15.00 0.98
CA VAL A 125 46.44 -14.20 -0.24
C VAL A 125 45.67 -15.03 -1.28
N ILE A 126 46.05 -16.28 -1.49
CA ILE A 126 45.35 -17.15 -2.46
C ILE A 126 43.91 -17.38 -2.00
N THR A 127 43.70 -17.64 -0.71
CA THR A 127 42.38 -17.97 -0.20
C THR A 127 41.46 -16.76 -0.10
N SER A 128 41.97 -15.59 0.29
CA SER A 128 41.22 -14.33 0.20
C SER A 128 40.78 -14.00 -1.23
N LEU A 129 41.65 -14.21 -2.24
CA LEU A 129 41.29 -14.02 -3.65
C LEU A 129 40.17 -14.97 -4.10
N VAL A 130 40.25 -16.25 -3.72
CA VAL A 130 39.22 -17.25 -4.03
C VAL A 130 37.89 -16.89 -3.37
N MET A 131 37.91 -16.51 -2.09
CA MET A 131 36.73 -16.10 -1.34
C MET A 131 36.11 -14.82 -1.92
N ALA A 132 36.92 -13.83 -2.26
CA ALA A 132 36.46 -12.60 -2.90
C ALA A 132 35.81 -12.85 -4.27
N ALA A 133 36.37 -13.76 -5.08
CA ALA A 133 35.77 -14.16 -6.36
C ALA A 133 34.44 -14.92 -6.16
N GLY A 134 34.38 -15.81 -5.17
CA GLY A 134 33.15 -16.51 -4.78
C GLY A 134 32.06 -15.52 -4.34
N TYR A 135 32.41 -14.58 -3.47
CA TYR A 135 31.49 -13.51 -3.07
C TYR A 135 31.01 -12.70 -4.25
N TYR A 136 31.94 -12.34 -5.15
CA TYR A 136 31.62 -11.53 -6.31
C TYR A 136 30.54 -12.17 -7.19
N THR A 137 30.70 -13.46 -7.45
CA THR A 137 29.75 -14.22 -8.27
C THR A 137 28.39 -14.33 -7.59
N VAL A 138 28.35 -14.62 -6.28
CA VAL A 138 27.11 -14.68 -5.50
C VAL A 138 26.41 -13.33 -5.48
N THR A 139 27.13 -12.24 -5.19
CA THR A 139 26.50 -10.93 -5.12
C THR A 139 26.01 -10.44 -6.48
N ARG A 140 26.77 -10.69 -7.56
CA ARG A 140 26.39 -10.25 -8.91
C ARG A 140 25.23 -11.03 -9.51
N PHE A 141 25.22 -12.37 -9.37
CA PHE A 141 24.22 -13.21 -10.02
C PHE A 141 23.05 -13.57 -9.11
N TRP A 142 23.28 -13.77 -7.82
CA TRP A 142 22.21 -14.15 -6.88
C TRP A 142 21.66 -12.95 -6.12
N MET A 143 22.52 -12.13 -5.49
CA MET A 143 22.01 -11.02 -4.68
C MET A 143 21.41 -9.92 -5.56
N LYS A 144 22.11 -9.41 -6.59
CA LYS A 144 21.69 -8.19 -7.32
C LYS A 144 20.21 -8.19 -7.75
N GLU A 145 19.77 -9.24 -8.44
CA GLU A 145 18.38 -9.34 -8.95
C GLU A 145 17.38 -9.48 -7.80
N ARG A 146 17.71 -10.29 -6.80
CA ARG A 146 16.86 -10.56 -5.63
C ARG A 146 16.79 -9.36 -4.68
N LEU A 147 17.90 -8.63 -4.50
CA LEU A 147 18.03 -7.49 -3.61
C LEU A 147 17.25 -6.29 -4.11
N HIS A 148 17.15 -6.11 -5.43
CA HIS A 148 16.34 -5.02 -5.99
C HIS A 148 14.85 -5.20 -5.65
N SER A 149 14.33 -6.43 -5.78
CA SER A 149 12.97 -6.79 -5.35
C SER A 149 12.78 -6.61 -3.83
N LEU A 150 13.79 -7.00 -3.04
CA LEU A 150 13.80 -6.79 -1.59
C LEU A 150 13.74 -5.29 -1.23
N PHE A 151 14.52 -4.44 -1.90
CA PHE A 151 14.68 -3.04 -1.52
C PHE A 151 13.41 -2.20 -1.65
N GLU A 152 12.57 -2.52 -2.62
CA GLU A 152 11.31 -1.82 -2.84
C GLU A 152 10.25 -2.18 -1.79
N GLN A 153 10.23 -3.44 -1.32
CA GLN A 153 9.08 -4.00 -0.60
C GLN A 153 9.33 -4.26 0.89
N LEU A 154 10.58 -4.18 1.34
CA LEU A 154 10.94 -4.47 2.73
C LEU A 154 10.53 -3.36 3.71
N SER A 155 10.00 -3.79 4.85
CA SER A 155 9.78 -2.93 6.02
C SER A 155 11.09 -2.66 6.77
N ALA A 156 11.18 -1.53 7.47
CA ALA A 156 12.32 -1.19 8.33
C ALA A 156 12.64 -2.27 9.38
N ARG A 157 11.62 -3.01 9.86
CA ARG A 157 11.78 -4.10 10.84
C ARG A 157 12.56 -5.28 10.28
N THR A 158 12.33 -5.61 9.00
CA THR A 158 13.01 -6.73 8.35
C THR A 158 14.48 -6.41 8.10
N TYR A 159 14.79 -5.16 7.70
CA TYR A 159 16.17 -4.67 7.66
C TYR A 159 16.84 -4.75 9.03
N ALA A 160 16.15 -4.31 10.09
CA ALA A 160 16.69 -4.38 11.44
C ALA A 160 17.05 -5.82 11.84
N LEU A 161 16.21 -6.81 11.49
CA LEU A 161 16.50 -8.22 11.76
C LEU A 161 17.77 -8.69 11.05
N LEU A 162 17.92 -8.38 9.76
CA LEU A 162 19.11 -8.75 8.98
C LEU A 162 20.38 -8.07 9.51
N ILE A 163 20.27 -6.80 9.91
CA ILE A 163 21.38 -6.05 10.50
C ILE A 163 21.77 -6.64 11.85
N VAL A 164 20.80 -6.90 12.74
CA VAL A 164 21.04 -7.50 14.06
C VAL A 164 21.66 -8.88 13.94
N TYR A 165 21.19 -9.70 12.99
CA TYR A 165 21.81 -10.98 12.72
C TYR A 165 23.26 -10.81 12.28
N SER A 166 23.53 -9.94 11.30
CA SER A 166 24.88 -9.72 10.78
C SER A 166 25.83 -9.17 11.85
N THR A 167 25.38 -8.23 12.68
CA THR A 167 26.20 -7.67 13.76
C THR A 167 26.47 -8.69 14.87
N LEU A 168 25.47 -9.48 15.27
CA LEU A 168 25.64 -10.53 16.26
C LEU A 168 26.61 -11.62 15.75
N SER A 169 26.46 -12.04 14.50
CA SER A 169 27.37 -13.00 13.87
C SER A 169 28.79 -12.47 13.75
N CYS A 170 28.98 -11.20 13.35
CA CYS A 170 30.30 -10.57 13.36
C CYS A 170 30.91 -10.54 14.75
N PHE A 171 30.12 -10.21 15.79
CA PHE A 171 30.61 -10.18 17.16
C PHE A 171 31.02 -11.57 17.66
N LEU A 172 30.20 -12.60 17.39
CA LEU A 172 30.51 -13.98 17.77
C LEU A 172 31.81 -14.45 17.11
N LEU A 173 31.92 -14.27 15.79
CA LEU A 173 33.13 -14.64 15.05
C LEU A 173 34.34 -13.82 15.53
N TYR A 174 34.22 -12.51 15.73
CA TYR A 174 35.31 -11.67 16.22
C TYR A 174 35.85 -12.12 17.58
N VAL A 175 34.95 -12.41 18.54
CA VAL A 175 35.32 -12.94 19.85
C VAL A 175 36.07 -14.26 19.70
N GLU A 176 35.60 -15.13 18.81
CA GLU A 176 36.20 -16.44 18.58
C GLU A 176 37.56 -16.35 17.88
N THR A 177 37.70 -15.54 16.84
CA THR A 177 38.98 -15.33 16.12
C THR A 177 40.05 -14.79 17.06
N HIS A 178 39.71 -13.86 17.96
CA HIS A 178 40.66 -13.27 18.90
C HIS A 178 40.91 -14.09 20.18
N SER A 179 40.00 -15.00 20.57
CA SER A 179 40.18 -15.82 21.77
C SER A 179 40.74 -17.21 21.48
N ILE A 180 40.37 -17.81 20.34
CA ILE A 180 40.68 -19.21 20.01
C ILE A 180 41.70 -19.31 18.87
N LEU A 181 41.61 -18.41 17.88
CA LEU A 181 42.23 -18.54 16.56
C LEU A 181 43.47 -17.65 16.34
N THR A 182 44.16 -17.24 17.40
CA THR A 182 45.50 -16.65 17.23
C THR A 182 46.47 -17.71 16.70
N TRP A 183 47.33 -17.36 15.74
CA TRP A 183 48.34 -18.26 15.15
C TRP A 183 49.17 -19.02 16.21
N GLU A 184 49.51 -18.36 17.33
CA GLU A 184 50.21 -18.96 18.47
C GLU A 184 49.38 -20.04 19.20
N SER A 185 48.05 -19.89 19.23
CA SER A 185 47.11 -20.86 19.80
C SER A 185 46.86 -22.02 18.83
N LEU A 186 46.60 -21.75 17.54
CA LEU A 186 46.39 -22.80 16.51
C LEU A 186 47.58 -23.75 16.41
N ALA A 187 48.79 -23.25 16.65
CA ALA A 187 49.99 -24.06 16.54
C ALA A 187 50.03 -25.24 17.54
N ASN A 188 49.31 -25.12 18.67
CA ASN A 188 49.31 -26.03 19.80
C ASN A 188 47.95 -26.72 20.05
N ARG A 189 46.95 -26.48 19.19
CA ARG A 189 45.57 -26.97 19.36
C ARG A 189 45.29 -28.24 18.56
N GLU A 190 44.36 -29.04 19.07
CA GLU A 190 43.88 -30.27 18.44
C GLU A 190 42.96 -29.97 17.24
N LEU A 191 42.86 -30.92 16.31
CA LEU A 191 42.05 -30.77 15.08
C LEU A 191 40.58 -30.44 15.36
N GLU A 192 40.06 -30.85 16.52
CA GLU A 192 38.65 -30.71 16.90
C GLU A 192 38.21 -29.25 17.01
N ASP A 193 39.04 -28.37 17.57
CA ASP A 193 38.73 -26.94 17.75
C ASP A 193 38.61 -26.21 16.40
N VAL A 194 39.49 -26.57 15.45
CA VAL A 194 39.51 -25.97 14.10
C VAL A 194 38.29 -26.41 13.29
N PHE A 195 37.88 -27.68 13.41
CA PHE A 195 36.66 -28.19 12.77
C PHE A 195 35.38 -27.58 13.36
N PHE A 196 35.32 -27.41 14.68
CA PHE A 196 34.18 -26.76 15.33
C PHE A 196 33.95 -25.34 14.79
N PHE A 197 35.03 -24.57 14.63
CA PHE A 197 34.97 -23.22 14.08
C PHE A 197 34.50 -23.18 12.62
N LEU A 198 35.02 -24.08 11.77
CA LEU A 198 34.58 -24.20 10.38
C LEU A 198 33.09 -24.50 10.30
N ILE A 199 32.61 -25.43 11.13
CA ILE A 199 31.18 -25.76 11.22
C ILE A 199 30.36 -24.55 11.64
N MET A 200 30.85 -23.74 12.59
CA MET A 200 30.16 -22.51 12.99
C MET A 200 30.07 -21.49 11.84
N CYS A 201 31.17 -21.25 11.12
CA CYS A 201 31.18 -20.34 9.97
C CYS A 201 30.17 -20.78 8.90
N VAL A 202 30.16 -22.08 8.57
CA VAL A 202 29.19 -22.66 7.63
C VAL A 202 27.77 -22.57 8.16
N MET A 203 27.53 -22.79 9.45
CA MET A 203 26.22 -22.64 10.08
C MET A 203 25.72 -21.18 10.00
N ILE A 204 26.58 -20.20 10.29
CA ILE A 204 26.24 -18.78 10.19
C ILE A 204 25.88 -18.41 8.75
N LEU A 205 26.68 -18.82 7.76
CA LEU A 205 26.35 -18.59 6.35
C LEU A 205 25.02 -19.24 5.96
N THR A 206 24.81 -20.51 6.31
CA THR A 206 23.58 -21.23 5.92
C THR A 206 22.35 -20.58 6.53
N VAL A 207 22.39 -20.20 7.82
CA VAL A 207 21.28 -19.49 8.46
C VAL A 207 21.05 -18.12 7.81
N TYR A 208 22.10 -17.37 7.48
CA TYR A 208 21.98 -16.09 6.76
C TYR A 208 21.26 -16.26 5.42
N PHE A 209 21.68 -17.24 4.59
CA PHE A 209 21.04 -17.53 3.32
C PHE A 209 19.61 -18.03 3.47
N LEU A 210 19.30 -18.83 4.50
CA LEU A 210 17.94 -19.28 4.80
C LEU A 210 17.03 -18.10 5.18
N ILE A 211 17.50 -17.17 6.00
CA ILE A 211 16.75 -15.97 6.37
C ILE A 211 16.45 -15.14 5.12
N LEU A 212 17.47 -14.86 4.30
CA LEU A 212 17.29 -14.10 3.05
C LEU A 212 16.30 -14.78 2.09
N SER A 213 16.46 -16.08 1.87
CA SER A 213 15.58 -16.87 0.98
C SER A 213 14.15 -16.95 1.52
N GLY A 214 13.98 -17.07 2.84
CA GLY A 214 12.67 -17.06 3.49
C GLY A 214 11.95 -15.72 3.34
N ILE A 215 12.67 -14.61 3.51
CA ILE A 215 12.13 -13.26 3.30
C ILE A 215 11.71 -13.07 1.84
N LEU A 216 12.56 -13.46 0.89
CA LEU A 216 12.24 -13.44 -0.54
C LEU A 216 10.97 -14.23 -0.86
N GLY A 217 10.85 -15.45 -0.33
CA GLY A 217 9.66 -16.28 -0.54
C GLY A 217 8.39 -15.69 0.06
N VAL A 218 8.47 -14.96 1.18
CA VAL A 218 7.32 -14.24 1.75
C VAL A 218 6.90 -13.08 0.85
N ILE A 219 7.86 -12.35 0.26
CA ILE A 219 7.60 -11.25 -0.65
C ILE A 219 6.92 -11.74 -1.94
N GLU A 220 7.48 -12.77 -2.59
CA GLU A 220 6.89 -13.36 -3.79
C GLU A 220 5.46 -13.88 -3.55
N ARG A 221 5.21 -14.50 -2.39
CA ARG A 221 3.87 -14.95 -1.99
C ARG A 221 2.90 -13.79 -1.82
N ARG A 222 3.32 -12.69 -1.21
CA ARG A 222 2.47 -11.50 -1.05
C ARG A 222 2.08 -10.91 -2.40
N GLN A 223 3.02 -10.77 -3.32
CA GLN A 223 2.72 -10.29 -4.68
C GLN A 223 1.70 -11.21 -5.37
N THR A 224 1.92 -12.52 -5.29
CA THR A 224 1.00 -13.52 -5.85
C THR A 224 -0.40 -13.43 -5.22
N GLU A 225 -0.48 -13.20 -3.89
CA GLU A 225 -1.75 -13.03 -3.18
C GLU A 225 -2.48 -11.74 -3.59
N GLU A 226 -1.76 -10.63 -3.76
CA GLU A 226 -2.31 -9.36 -4.23
C GLU A 226 -2.86 -9.49 -5.65
N GLU A 227 -2.12 -10.12 -6.57
CA GLU A 227 -2.58 -10.42 -7.92
C GLU A 227 -3.83 -11.30 -7.92
N LEU A 228 -3.85 -12.33 -7.07
CA LEU A 228 -5.01 -13.22 -6.93
C LEU A 228 -6.24 -12.47 -6.38
N GLN A 229 -6.05 -11.58 -5.40
CA GLN A 229 -7.13 -10.76 -4.86
C GLN A 229 -7.69 -9.81 -5.92
N PHE A 230 -6.81 -9.18 -6.70
CA PHE A 230 -7.21 -8.32 -7.81
C PHE A 230 -8.00 -9.10 -8.87
N ALA A 231 -7.50 -10.26 -9.28
CA ALA A 231 -8.19 -11.14 -10.23
C ALA A 231 -9.58 -11.58 -9.72
N ARG A 232 -9.69 -11.94 -8.44
CA ARG A 232 -10.98 -12.28 -7.82
C ARG A 232 -11.97 -11.12 -7.83
N LYS A 233 -11.50 -9.90 -7.53
CA LYS A 233 -12.33 -8.69 -7.57
C LYS A 233 -12.86 -8.44 -8.99
N LEU A 234 -12.00 -8.58 -10.00
CA LEU A 234 -12.38 -8.44 -11.41
C LEU A 234 -13.43 -9.48 -11.83
N ILE A 235 -13.23 -10.75 -11.47
CA ILE A 235 -14.19 -11.82 -11.76
C ILE A 235 -15.55 -11.55 -11.10
N ASN A 236 -15.57 -11.08 -9.85
CA ASN A 236 -16.81 -10.74 -9.17
C ASN A 236 -17.54 -9.58 -9.85
N GLN A 237 -16.82 -8.55 -10.31
CA GLN A 237 -17.41 -7.44 -11.07
C GLN A 237 -17.99 -7.91 -12.41
N GLN A 238 -17.26 -8.76 -13.15
CA GLN A 238 -17.76 -9.35 -14.38
C GLN A 238 -19.01 -10.21 -14.16
N ARG A 239 -19.05 -10.95 -13.05
CA ARG A 239 -20.21 -11.76 -12.67
C ARG A 239 -21.44 -10.90 -12.39
N GLU A 240 -21.26 -9.79 -11.68
CA GLU A 240 -22.35 -8.85 -11.40
C GLU A 240 -22.90 -8.22 -12.68
N TYR A 241 -22.01 -7.75 -13.55
CA TYR A 241 -22.38 -7.22 -14.86
C TYR A 241 -23.13 -8.26 -15.72
N TYR A 242 -22.67 -9.51 -15.68
CA TYR A 242 -23.34 -10.61 -16.36
C TYR A 242 -24.75 -10.86 -15.81
N ASN A 243 -24.95 -10.83 -14.49
CA ASN A 243 -26.27 -10.97 -13.89
C ASN A 243 -27.21 -9.83 -14.28
N GLN A 244 -26.73 -8.58 -14.25
CA GLN A 244 -27.51 -7.41 -14.71
C GLN A 244 -27.91 -7.55 -16.20
N THR A 245 -26.99 -8.06 -17.02
CA THR A 245 -27.28 -8.34 -18.43
C THR A 245 -28.38 -9.39 -18.59
N LEU A 246 -28.37 -10.46 -17.77
CA LEU A 246 -29.43 -11.46 -17.77
C LEU A 246 -30.79 -10.88 -17.34
N GLU A 247 -30.81 -10.03 -16.32
CA GLU A 247 -32.02 -9.34 -15.89
C GLU A 247 -32.60 -8.44 -17.00
N HIS A 248 -31.74 -7.68 -17.69
CA HIS A 248 -32.16 -6.89 -18.85
C HIS A 248 -32.71 -7.74 -19.99
N ILE A 249 -32.09 -8.89 -20.28
CA ILE A 249 -32.59 -9.82 -21.29
C ILE A 249 -33.99 -10.32 -20.93
N GLU A 250 -34.24 -10.64 -19.65
CA GLU A 250 -35.55 -11.09 -19.19
C GLU A 250 -36.59 -9.95 -19.24
N GLN A 251 -36.22 -8.71 -18.87
CA GLN A 251 -37.09 -7.54 -19.03
C GLN A 251 -37.49 -7.33 -20.50
N VAL A 252 -36.55 -7.40 -21.42
CA VAL A 252 -36.83 -7.30 -22.87
C VAL A 252 -37.73 -8.44 -23.33
N ARG A 253 -37.56 -9.65 -22.79
CA ARG A 253 -38.42 -10.80 -23.10
C ARG A 253 -39.86 -10.56 -22.65
N ILE A 254 -40.07 -10.01 -21.46
CA ILE A 254 -41.39 -9.65 -20.92
C ILE A 254 -42.03 -8.58 -21.81
N ILE A 255 -41.32 -7.49 -22.10
CA ILE A 255 -41.81 -6.40 -22.97
C ILE A 255 -42.24 -6.96 -24.34
N ARG A 256 -41.41 -7.82 -24.95
CA ARG A 256 -41.72 -8.44 -26.24
C ARG A 256 -42.95 -9.35 -26.16
N HIS A 257 -43.10 -10.08 -25.06
CA HIS A 257 -44.25 -10.94 -24.82
C HIS A 257 -45.54 -10.12 -24.75
N ASP A 258 -45.54 -9.03 -24.00
CA ASP A 258 -46.71 -8.16 -23.83
C ASP A 258 -47.05 -7.44 -25.13
N PHE A 259 -46.04 -6.94 -25.86
CA PHE A 259 -46.24 -6.40 -27.21
C PHE A 259 -46.89 -7.40 -28.17
N ARG A 260 -46.47 -8.67 -28.13
CA ARG A 260 -47.09 -9.72 -28.95
C ARG A 260 -48.57 -9.92 -28.57
N HIS A 261 -48.90 -9.84 -27.27
CA HIS A 261 -50.28 -9.92 -26.80
C HIS A 261 -51.11 -8.73 -27.30
N HIS A 262 -50.58 -7.51 -27.23
CA HIS A 262 -51.23 -6.32 -27.78
C HIS A 262 -51.48 -6.45 -29.29
N ILE A 263 -50.49 -6.91 -30.08
CA ILE A 263 -50.66 -7.15 -31.52
C ILE A 263 -51.73 -8.21 -31.78
N HIS A 264 -51.68 -9.33 -31.05
CA HIS A 264 -52.67 -10.40 -31.23
C HIS A 264 -54.09 -9.93 -30.91
N ALA A 265 -54.27 -9.16 -29.84
CA ALA A 265 -55.56 -8.57 -29.49
C ALA A 265 -56.08 -7.64 -30.59
N LEU A 266 -55.22 -6.76 -31.11
CA LEU A 266 -55.58 -5.84 -32.19
C LEU A 266 -56.02 -6.57 -33.46
N VAL A 267 -55.35 -7.65 -33.86
CA VAL A 267 -55.68 -8.42 -35.07
C VAL A 267 -57.09 -9.05 -35.02
N HIS A 268 -57.62 -9.33 -33.83
CA HIS A 268 -58.91 -10.00 -33.63
C HIS A 268 -60.05 -9.08 -33.21
N MET A 269 -59.83 -7.76 -33.14
CA MET A 269 -60.84 -6.76 -32.77
C MET A 269 -61.46 -6.07 -33.99
N ASP A 270 -62.72 -5.66 -33.87
CA ASP A 270 -63.40 -4.83 -34.88
C ASP A 270 -62.86 -3.38 -34.87
N ARG A 271 -63.09 -2.63 -35.96
CA ARG A 271 -62.48 -1.30 -36.20
C ARG A 271 -62.77 -0.27 -35.10
N GLU A 272 -63.99 -0.24 -34.56
CA GLU A 272 -64.34 0.64 -33.42
C GLU A 272 -63.63 0.19 -32.12
N GLN A 273 -63.51 -1.11 -31.90
CA GLN A 273 -62.84 -1.67 -30.71
C GLN A 273 -61.32 -1.43 -30.74
N GLN A 274 -60.68 -1.59 -31.91
CA GLN A 274 -59.27 -1.25 -32.12
C GLN A 274 -58.99 0.22 -31.79
N THR A 275 -59.84 1.13 -32.30
CA THR A 275 -59.68 2.58 -32.09
C THR A 275 -59.77 2.92 -30.59
N ARG A 276 -60.75 2.37 -29.87
CA ARG A 276 -60.86 2.53 -28.41
C ARG A 276 -59.69 1.92 -27.65
N TYR A 277 -59.23 0.74 -28.06
CA TYR A 277 -58.10 0.06 -27.41
C TYR A 277 -56.81 0.86 -27.56
N LEU A 278 -56.51 1.36 -28.78
CA LEU A 278 -55.36 2.22 -29.04
C LEU A 278 -55.44 3.55 -28.27
N GLN A 279 -56.62 4.16 -28.18
CA GLN A 279 -56.83 5.38 -27.39
C GLN A 279 -56.59 5.14 -25.89
N ASN A 280 -57.04 4.00 -25.35
CA ASN A 280 -56.78 3.64 -23.96
C ASN A 280 -55.30 3.34 -23.72
N LEU A 281 -54.65 2.59 -24.61
CA LEU A 281 -53.22 2.29 -24.53
C LEU A 281 -52.37 3.57 -24.63
N GLN A 282 -52.74 4.48 -25.53
CA GLN A 282 -52.14 5.81 -25.65
C GLN A 282 -52.33 6.61 -24.36
N LYS A 283 -53.54 6.61 -23.80
CA LYS A 283 -53.83 7.30 -22.55
C LYS A 283 -53.07 6.71 -21.37
N GLU A 284 -52.84 5.40 -21.34
CA GLU A 284 -52.03 4.73 -20.30
C GLU A 284 -50.53 5.07 -20.45
N LEU A 285 -50.04 5.19 -21.69
CA LEU A 285 -48.69 5.70 -21.99
C LEU A 285 -48.54 7.19 -21.64
N GLU A 286 -49.58 8.00 -21.88
CA GLU A 286 -49.59 9.44 -21.61
C GLU A 286 -49.91 9.78 -20.14
N GLN A 287 -50.64 8.93 -19.40
CA GLN A 287 -50.82 9.08 -17.94
C GLN A 287 -49.54 8.76 -17.18
N ASN A 288 -48.66 7.95 -17.78
CA ASN A 288 -47.28 7.76 -17.35
C ASN A 288 -46.31 8.78 -18.01
N ALA A 289 -46.81 9.86 -18.62
CA ALA A 289 -45.99 11.04 -18.94
C ALA A 289 -45.73 11.83 -17.65
N ASP A 290 -45.02 11.16 -16.75
CA ASP A 290 -44.11 11.68 -15.75
C ASP A 290 -43.85 13.19 -15.84
N VAL A 291 -44.28 13.91 -14.81
CA VAL A 291 -43.72 15.24 -14.52
C VAL A 291 -42.22 15.05 -14.33
N ILE A 292 -41.43 15.64 -15.23
CA ILE A 292 -39.97 15.61 -15.14
C ILE A 292 -39.56 16.71 -14.17
N PHE A 293 -39.07 16.31 -13.00
CA PHE A 293 -38.59 17.21 -11.95
C PHE A 293 -37.12 17.59 -12.12
N CYS A 294 -36.30 16.72 -12.72
CA CYS A 294 -34.89 17.00 -13.05
C CYS A 294 -34.37 16.02 -14.12
N GLN A 295 -33.15 16.26 -14.64
CA GLN A 295 -32.56 15.42 -15.69
C GLN A 295 -31.90 14.14 -15.15
N ASN A 296 -31.54 14.06 -13.87
CA ASN A 296 -31.02 12.83 -13.26
C ASN A 296 -32.16 11.82 -13.08
N GLN A 297 -32.08 10.68 -13.75
CA GLN A 297 -33.18 9.70 -13.80
C GLN A 297 -33.51 9.09 -12.43
N ALA A 298 -32.49 8.78 -11.63
CA ALA A 298 -32.67 8.15 -10.31
C ALA A 298 -33.38 9.11 -9.34
N VAL A 299 -32.93 10.37 -9.29
CA VAL A 299 -33.56 11.41 -8.47
C VAL A 299 -34.96 11.74 -8.97
N ASN A 300 -35.15 11.81 -10.29
CA ASN A 300 -36.46 12.08 -10.89
C ASN A 300 -37.50 11.00 -10.53
N GLY A 301 -37.13 9.72 -10.58
CA GLY A 301 -38.01 8.62 -10.18
C GLY A 301 -38.48 8.71 -8.71
N ILE A 302 -37.56 9.04 -7.79
CA ILE A 302 -37.91 9.23 -6.37
C ILE A 302 -38.88 10.41 -6.20
N MET A 303 -38.67 11.52 -6.91
CA MET A 303 -39.57 12.67 -6.79
C MET A 303 -40.97 12.36 -7.30
N GLN A 304 -41.10 11.57 -8.37
CA GLN A 304 -42.39 11.13 -8.89
C GLN A 304 -43.13 10.26 -7.89
N GLU A 305 -42.44 9.31 -7.25
CA GLU A 305 -43.03 8.47 -6.21
C GLU A 305 -43.56 9.32 -5.05
N TYR A 306 -42.77 10.26 -4.54
CA TYR A 306 -43.18 11.11 -3.43
C TYR A 306 -44.22 12.15 -3.80
N ALA A 307 -44.22 12.67 -5.03
CA ALA A 307 -45.29 13.52 -5.54
C ALA A 307 -46.63 12.77 -5.55
N SER A 308 -46.64 11.52 -6.04
CA SER A 308 -47.83 10.66 -6.01
C SER A 308 -48.31 10.38 -4.58
N ARG A 309 -47.39 10.05 -3.66
CA ARG A 309 -47.73 9.83 -2.24
C ARG A 309 -48.25 11.10 -1.57
N ALA A 310 -47.69 12.27 -1.89
CA ALA A 310 -48.11 13.55 -1.33
C ALA A 310 -49.52 13.93 -1.81
N GLU A 311 -49.83 13.68 -3.09
CA GLU A 311 -51.17 13.87 -3.66
C GLU A 311 -52.22 13.02 -2.92
N GLN A 312 -51.93 11.73 -2.71
CA GLN A 312 -52.79 10.83 -1.93
C GLN A 312 -52.97 11.32 -0.48
N GLY A 313 -51.94 11.90 0.11
CA GLY A 313 -51.94 12.46 1.46
C GLY A 313 -52.58 13.85 1.60
N LYS A 314 -53.02 14.45 0.49
CA LYS A 314 -53.48 15.85 0.39
C LYS A 314 -52.45 16.84 0.96
N ILE A 315 -51.19 16.66 0.58
CA ILE A 315 -50.05 17.50 0.95
C ILE A 315 -49.66 18.33 -0.27
N GLU A 316 -49.51 19.64 -0.10
CA GLU A 316 -48.98 20.50 -1.17
C GLU A 316 -47.50 20.16 -1.42
N PHE A 317 -47.18 19.65 -2.60
CA PHE A 317 -45.83 19.23 -2.97
C PHE A 317 -45.26 20.15 -4.04
N SER A 318 -44.17 20.86 -3.72
CA SER A 318 -43.51 21.79 -4.62
C SER A 318 -42.04 21.43 -4.77
N VAL A 319 -41.58 21.27 -6.01
CA VAL A 319 -40.21 20.88 -6.33
C VAL A 319 -39.60 21.92 -7.26
N ASN A 320 -38.43 22.42 -6.91
CA ASN A 320 -37.61 23.26 -7.78
C ASN A 320 -36.17 22.70 -7.78
N MET A 321 -35.87 21.86 -8.76
CA MET A 321 -34.55 21.24 -8.89
C MET A 321 -33.90 21.58 -10.21
N ASP A 322 -32.65 22.00 -10.12
CA ASP A 322 -31.76 22.25 -11.26
C ASP A 322 -30.59 21.29 -11.14
N LEU A 323 -30.83 20.05 -11.57
CA LEU A 323 -29.86 18.94 -11.59
C LEU A 323 -29.74 18.41 -13.01
N SER A 324 -28.51 18.43 -13.52
CA SER A 324 -28.10 17.81 -14.79
C SER A 324 -28.22 16.29 -14.74
N ALA A 325 -28.27 15.65 -15.91
CA ALA A 325 -28.35 14.20 -16.03
C ALA A 325 -27.20 13.48 -15.30
N HIS A 326 -26.02 14.12 -15.24
CA HIS A 326 -24.86 13.65 -14.50
C HIS A 326 -24.44 14.73 -13.50
N VAL A 327 -24.27 14.31 -12.25
CA VAL A 327 -23.62 15.07 -11.18
C VAL A 327 -22.52 14.19 -10.60
N PRO A 328 -21.40 14.75 -10.11
CA PRO A 328 -20.27 13.97 -9.60
C PRO A 328 -20.52 13.46 -8.17
N ILE A 329 -21.70 12.86 -7.96
CA ILE A 329 -22.13 12.13 -6.77
C ILE A 329 -22.83 10.87 -7.27
N ASP A 330 -22.58 9.71 -6.63
CA ASP A 330 -23.27 8.48 -7.01
C ASP A 330 -24.78 8.57 -6.75
N ASP A 331 -25.55 8.05 -7.70
CA ASP A 331 -27.02 8.06 -7.66
C ASP A 331 -27.55 7.37 -6.39
N LEU A 332 -26.90 6.32 -5.91
CA LEU A 332 -27.29 5.62 -4.68
C LEU A 332 -27.26 6.55 -3.46
N THR A 333 -26.18 7.33 -3.30
CA THR A 333 -26.05 8.31 -2.22
C THR A 333 -27.14 9.37 -2.32
N LEU A 334 -27.38 9.92 -3.52
CA LEU A 334 -28.43 10.91 -3.73
C LEU A 334 -29.79 10.34 -3.34
N CYS A 335 -30.10 9.12 -3.81
CA CYS A 335 -31.34 8.43 -3.51
C CYS A 335 -31.54 8.19 -2.01
N ILE A 336 -30.51 7.75 -1.28
CA ILE A 336 -30.61 7.50 0.16
C ILE A 336 -30.84 8.81 0.91
N VAL A 337 -30.11 9.88 0.58
CA VAL A 337 -30.27 11.18 1.27
C VAL A 337 -31.65 11.76 0.99
N ILE A 338 -32.05 11.85 -0.28
CA ILE A 338 -33.33 12.41 -0.70
C ILE A 338 -34.49 11.60 -0.12
N GLY A 339 -34.46 10.27 -0.24
CA GLY A 339 -35.52 9.40 0.28
C GLY A 339 -35.69 9.54 1.80
N ASN A 340 -34.60 9.59 2.56
CA ASN A 340 -34.68 9.79 4.01
C ASN A 340 -35.26 11.16 4.39
N LEU A 341 -34.91 12.23 3.65
CA LEU A 341 -35.46 13.56 3.90
C LEU A 341 -36.94 13.64 3.56
N LEU A 342 -37.35 13.09 2.42
CA LEU A 342 -38.73 13.08 1.97
C LEU A 342 -39.63 12.21 2.85
N GLU A 343 -39.16 11.04 3.30
CA GLU A 343 -39.92 10.21 4.23
C GLU A 343 -40.16 10.94 5.56
N ASN A 344 -39.12 11.60 6.09
CA ASN A 344 -39.26 12.41 7.31
C ASN A 344 -40.26 13.56 7.11
N ALA A 345 -40.19 14.26 5.98
CA ALA A 345 -41.10 15.34 5.63
C ALA A 345 -42.56 14.87 5.51
N MET A 346 -42.77 13.74 4.82
CA MET A 346 -44.09 13.11 4.65
C MET A 346 -44.70 12.71 5.99
N GLU A 347 -43.95 12.02 6.83
CA GLU A 347 -44.44 11.60 8.14
C GLU A 347 -44.81 12.78 9.04
N ALA A 348 -44.02 13.85 9.02
CA ALA A 348 -44.31 15.06 9.79
C ALA A 348 -45.60 15.74 9.30
N CYS A 349 -45.79 15.84 7.98
CA CYS A 349 -46.99 16.41 7.38
C CYS A 349 -48.24 15.57 7.67
N LEU A 350 -48.14 14.24 7.63
CA LEU A 350 -49.27 13.35 7.92
C LEU A 350 -49.79 13.46 9.36
N ARG A 351 -48.94 13.90 10.31
CA ARG A 351 -49.34 14.15 11.71
C ARG A 351 -50.03 15.50 11.90
N MET A 352 -49.97 16.40 10.93
CA MET A 352 -50.67 17.68 10.97
C MET A 352 -52.12 17.54 10.55
N LYS A 353 -53.01 18.40 11.07
CA LYS A 353 -54.43 18.40 10.69
C LYS A 353 -54.70 19.20 9.42
N GLU A 354 -54.07 20.36 9.27
CA GLU A 354 -54.28 21.31 8.15
C GLU A 354 -52.96 22.01 7.81
N GLY A 355 -52.87 22.64 6.63
CA GLY A 355 -51.68 23.41 6.20
C GLY A 355 -50.46 22.55 5.88
N ARG A 356 -50.66 21.36 5.30
CA ARG A 356 -49.60 20.40 4.99
C ARG A 356 -48.86 20.79 3.71
N PHE A 357 -47.56 21.01 3.79
CA PHE A 357 -46.73 21.23 2.61
C PHE A 357 -45.34 20.60 2.73
N ILE A 358 -44.77 20.26 1.58
CA ILE A 358 -43.37 19.88 1.41
C ILE A 358 -42.81 20.67 0.23
N ARG A 359 -41.66 21.30 0.44
CA ARG A 359 -40.93 22.04 -0.60
C ARG A 359 -39.52 21.51 -0.73
N VAL A 360 -39.14 21.11 -1.93
CA VAL A 360 -37.80 20.63 -2.25
C VAL A 360 -37.12 21.63 -3.16
N LYS A 361 -35.90 22.04 -2.78
CA LYS A 361 -35.01 22.82 -3.63
C LYS A 361 -33.67 22.12 -3.73
N ALA A 362 -33.17 21.90 -4.93
CA ALA A 362 -31.83 21.37 -5.12
C ALA A 362 -31.15 22.03 -6.30
N ARG A 363 -29.87 22.36 -6.16
CA ARG A 363 -29.09 22.95 -7.24
C ARG A 363 -27.63 22.54 -7.16
N TRP A 364 -27.07 22.19 -8.29
CA TRP A 364 -25.63 22.04 -8.42
C TRP A 364 -24.96 23.43 -8.50
N MET A 365 -24.07 23.71 -7.56
CA MET A 365 -23.15 24.86 -7.59
C MET A 365 -21.77 24.38 -8.08
N GLU A 366 -20.84 25.29 -8.36
CA GLU A 366 -19.56 24.98 -9.04
C GLU A 366 -18.81 23.75 -8.49
N ASP A 367 -18.84 23.54 -7.17
CA ASP A 367 -18.09 22.49 -6.47
C ASP A 367 -18.93 21.62 -5.52
N HIS A 368 -20.23 21.87 -5.39
CA HIS A 368 -21.10 21.12 -4.47
C HIS A 368 -22.58 21.13 -4.87
N LEU A 369 -23.30 20.10 -4.43
CA LEU A 369 -24.76 20.07 -4.40
C LEU A 369 -25.26 20.78 -3.15
N MET A 370 -26.19 21.72 -3.33
CA MET A 370 -26.95 22.31 -2.24
C MET A 370 -28.40 21.86 -2.34
N MET A 371 -28.91 21.23 -1.28
CA MET A 371 -30.29 20.76 -1.19
C MET A 371 -30.98 21.23 0.08
N LEU A 372 -32.24 21.61 -0.06
CA LEU A 372 -33.10 22.12 1.01
C LEU A 372 -34.46 21.43 0.92
N VAL A 373 -34.88 20.80 2.01
CA VAL A 373 -36.20 20.17 2.15
C VAL A 373 -36.93 20.84 3.30
N GLU A 374 -37.99 21.57 2.99
CA GLU A 374 -38.86 22.25 3.95
C GLU A 374 -40.15 21.47 4.09
N ASN A 375 -40.62 21.27 5.32
CA ASN A 375 -41.93 20.68 5.55
C ASN A 375 -42.65 21.35 6.72
N SER A 376 -43.97 21.38 6.63
CA SER A 376 -44.81 21.75 7.77
C SER A 376 -44.72 20.69 8.87
N TYR A 377 -44.66 21.09 10.15
CA TYR A 377 -44.70 20.17 11.30
C TYR A 377 -45.46 20.76 12.49
N THR A 378 -45.74 19.95 13.52
CA THR A 378 -46.62 20.29 14.65
C THR A 378 -46.01 21.23 15.72
N GLY A 379 -44.82 21.80 15.49
CA GLY A 379 -44.16 22.72 16.43
C GLY A 379 -43.56 22.06 17.68
N LYS A 380 -43.59 20.74 17.81
CA LYS A 380 -43.10 20.00 18.98
C LYS A 380 -41.88 19.15 18.63
N ILE A 381 -40.69 19.69 18.89
CA ILE A 381 -39.41 18.96 18.82
C ILE A 381 -38.90 18.74 20.25
N ARG A 382 -38.40 17.54 20.53
CA ARG A 382 -37.71 17.25 21.80
C ARG A 382 -36.21 17.33 21.56
N GLU A 383 -35.50 18.10 22.37
CA GLU A 383 -34.04 18.21 22.33
C GLU A 383 -33.42 17.71 23.63
N ASP A 384 -32.26 17.08 23.52
CA ASP A 384 -31.37 16.79 24.64
C ASP A 384 -29.92 17.09 24.23
N GLY A 385 -29.25 17.99 24.96
CA GLY A 385 -27.87 18.39 24.71
C GLY A 385 -27.56 18.93 23.30
N GLY A 386 -28.50 19.62 22.66
CA GLY A 386 -28.35 20.15 21.29
C GLY A 386 -28.54 19.11 20.18
N LYS A 387 -29.10 17.93 20.50
CA LYS A 387 -29.49 16.91 19.52
C LYS A 387 -31.00 16.73 19.52
N ILE A 388 -31.59 16.72 18.32
CA ILE A 388 -33.00 16.40 18.11
C ILE A 388 -33.23 14.93 18.50
N LEU A 389 -34.03 14.70 19.54
CA LEU A 389 -34.46 13.37 19.94
C LEU A 389 -35.57 12.89 19.03
N SER A 390 -35.39 11.70 18.46
CA SER A 390 -36.42 11.09 17.62
C SER A 390 -37.66 10.76 18.44
N SER A 391 -38.83 11.13 17.92
CA SER A 391 -40.12 10.73 18.47
C SER A 391 -40.49 9.26 18.12
N LYS A 392 -39.61 8.50 17.45
CA LYS A 392 -39.84 7.11 16.98
C LYS A 392 -39.25 6.08 17.95
N LYS A 393 -39.85 4.87 17.98
CA LYS A 393 -39.27 3.68 18.65
C LYS A 393 -37.93 3.24 18.03
N ASP A 394 -37.73 3.54 16.75
CA ASP A 394 -36.51 3.18 16.00
C ASP A 394 -35.39 4.25 16.07
N GLY A 395 -35.46 5.19 17.03
CA GLY A 395 -34.28 5.95 17.47
C GLY A 395 -33.69 6.99 16.51
N GLY A 396 -34.39 7.43 15.46
CA GLY A 396 -33.91 8.53 14.59
C GLY A 396 -32.86 8.11 13.56
N LEU A 397 -32.86 6.82 13.17
CA LEU A 397 -31.90 6.22 12.25
C LEU A 397 -31.78 6.94 10.89
N GLY A 398 -32.83 7.58 10.38
CA GLY A 398 -32.80 8.28 9.09
C GLY A 398 -31.84 9.48 9.07
N LEU A 399 -31.91 10.37 10.06
CA LEU A 399 -31.00 11.51 10.18
C LEU A 399 -29.56 11.07 10.53
N LEU A 400 -29.44 10.00 11.33
CA LEU A 400 -28.15 9.38 11.62
C LEU A 400 -27.53 8.73 10.37
N SER A 401 -28.35 8.14 9.49
CA SER A 401 -27.93 7.58 8.21
C SER A 401 -27.39 8.67 7.30
N ILE A 402 -28.12 9.79 7.17
CA ILE A 402 -27.66 10.96 6.39
C ILE A 402 -26.32 11.48 6.93
N ARG A 403 -26.19 11.68 8.25
CA ARG A 403 -24.92 12.12 8.86
C ARG A 403 -23.77 11.14 8.68
N ARG A 404 -24.04 9.83 8.58
CA ARG A 404 -23.00 8.81 8.32
C ARG A 404 -22.54 8.80 6.87
N ILE A 405 -23.46 9.08 5.94
CA ILE A 405 -23.19 9.14 4.50
C ILE A 405 -22.45 10.43 4.15
N LEU A 406 -22.75 11.52 4.85
CA LEU A 406 -22.09 12.83 4.75
C LEU A 406 -20.88 12.88 5.70
N ASN A 407 -19.87 12.06 5.40
CA ASN A 407 -18.68 11.91 6.24
C ASN A 407 -17.40 12.46 5.61
N GLN A 408 -17.49 13.09 4.42
CA GLN A 408 -16.34 13.63 3.72
C GLN A 408 -16.06 15.08 4.14
N PRO A 409 -14.79 15.53 4.12
CA PRO A 409 -14.47 16.93 4.37
C PRO A 409 -15.20 17.86 3.41
N GLY A 410 -16.06 18.74 3.94
CA GLY A 410 -16.83 19.72 3.15
C GLY A 410 -18.31 19.37 2.94
N ASP A 411 -18.70 18.12 3.21
CA ASP A 411 -20.11 17.75 3.37
C ASP A 411 -20.67 18.40 4.64
N ASP A 412 -21.93 18.82 4.59
CA ASP A 412 -22.60 19.41 5.74
C ASP A 412 -24.07 19.00 5.82
N PHE A 413 -24.57 18.88 7.04
CA PHE A 413 -25.98 18.56 7.30
C PHE A 413 -26.50 19.29 8.52
N ASP A 414 -27.33 20.28 8.23
CA ASP A 414 -27.96 21.12 9.22
C ASP A 414 -29.48 21.02 9.17
N VAL A 415 -30.08 21.29 10.31
CA VAL A 415 -31.53 21.29 10.48
C VAL A 415 -31.92 22.55 11.22
N TYR A 416 -32.89 23.26 10.68
CA TYR A 416 -33.47 24.44 11.27
C TYR A 416 -34.97 24.22 11.46
N PHE A 417 -35.53 24.78 12.52
CA PHE A 417 -36.96 24.70 12.77
C PHE A 417 -37.42 26.02 13.36
N ASP A 418 -38.47 26.58 12.79
CA ASP A 418 -39.07 27.83 13.24
C ASP A 418 -40.59 27.71 13.20
N GLY A 419 -41.24 27.92 14.35
CA GLY A 419 -42.68 27.80 14.54
C GLY A 419 -43.26 26.49 14.00
N ASN A 420 -43.78 26.54 12.78
CA ASN A 420 -44.47 25.44 12.09
C ASN A 420 -43.69 24.86 10.89
N VAL A 421 -42.46 25.32 10.62
CA VAL A 421 -41.65 24.86 9.48
C VAL A 421 -40.37 24.19 9.97
N PHE A 422 -40.13 22.98 9.46
CA PHE A 422 -38.89 22.24 9.63
C PHE A 422 -38.12 22.27 8.31
N THR A 423 -36.83 22.59 8.37
CA THR A 423 -35.96 22.72 7.22
C THR A 423 -34.75 21.84 7.41
N ALA A 424 -34.53 20.90 6.50
CA ALA A 424 -33.32 20.11 6.42
C ALA A 424 -32.45 20.62 5.27
N MET A 425 -31.19 20.92 5.58
CA MET A 425 -30.21 21.49 4.67
C MET A 425 -29.05 20.51 4.49
N VAL A 426 -28.80 20.09 3.26
CA VAL A 426 -27.70 19.17 2.91
C VAL A 426 -26.77 19.84 1.92
N LYS A 427 -25.47 19.80 2.21
CA LYS A 427 -24.40 20.11 1.29
C LYS A 427 -23.59 18.84 1.01
N ILE A 428 -23.41 18.50 -0.26
CA ILE A 428 -22.56 17.36 -0.70
C ILE A 428 -21.52 17.87 -1.67
N VAL A 429 -20.23 17.69 -1.38
CA VAL A 429 -19.14 18.16 -2.26
C VAL A 429 -18.90 17.21 -3.44
N ASP A 430 -18.28 17.73 -4.49
CA ASP A 430 -17.83 16.96 -5.65
C ASP A 430 -16.90 15.80 -5.24
N ARG A 431 -17.33 14.56 -5.53
CA ARG A 431 -16.56 13.34 -5.18
C ARG A 431 -15.45 13.01 -6.17
N THR A 432 -15.34 13.71 -7.29
CA THR A 432 -14.32 13.48 -8.32
C THR A 432 -13.04 14.29 -8.12
N ARG A 433 -13.03 15.24 -7.18
CA ARG A 433 -11.88 16.11 -6.87
C ARG A 433 -11.14 15.76 -5.57
N LEU A 434 -11.48 14.63 -4.93
CA LEU A 434 -10.85 14.14 -3.69
C LEU A 434 -9.73 13.14 -3.94
#